data_AF-A0AAV0VSG9-F1
#
_entry.id   AF-A0AAV0VSG9-F1
#
_cell.length_a   1.000
_cell.length_b   1.000
_cell.length_c   1.000
_cell.angle_alpha   90.00
_cell.angle_beta   90.00
_cell.angle_gamma   90.00
#
_symmetry.space_group_name_H-M   'P 1'
#
loop_
_entity.id
_entity.type
_entity.pdbx_description
1 polymer ?
#
loop_
_entity_poly.entity_id
_entity_poly.type
_entity_poly.pdbx_seq_one_letter_code
_entity_poly.pdbx_strand_id
1 'polypeptide(L)'
;MDVVNENFYQLLPEIKQAIAECDFIAIDGEFTGLHNGTMVSIFDTAAQYYQKLRSNCMDFLMVQFGLCAVKYNTEKKKFTYRAYNFYTFPKPMSRYAPDCRFLCIPFLTVPDEQVLQNELLNRYKQNCLQAQTPSKVSDCILIPDNHKADVETACEKVKELLESETMSEVIIAEKTNSFVRKLIHQVS
;
A
#
# COMPACT_ATOMS: atom_id res chain seq x y z
N MET A 1 2.08 -1.98 -22.04
CA MET A 1 2.97 -1.61 -20.92
C MET A 1 2.32 -2.06 -19.64
N ASP A 2 3.11 -2.61 -18.72
CA ASP A 2 2.60 -3.02 -17.42
C ASP A 2 2.69 -1.84 -16.44
N VAL A 3 1.53 -1.46 -15.92
CA VAL A 3 1.35 -0.31 -15.02
C VAL A 3 1.09 -0.83 -13.62
N VAL A 4 2.09 -0.66 -12.76
CA VAL A 4 2.10 -1.06 -11.35
C VAL A 4 2.20 0.19 -10.46
N ASN A 5 2.12 0.02 -9.14
CA ASN A 5 2.11 1.16 -8.21
C ASN A 5 3.37 2.04 -8.37
N GLU A 6 4.53 1.41 -8.51
CA GLU A 6 5.85 2.05 -8.56
C GLU A 6 6.03 2.95 -9.78
N ASN A 7 5.42 2.60 -10.92
CA ASN A 7 5.59 3.31 -12.18
C ASN A 7 4.34 4.10 -12.62
N PHE A 8 3.20 3.97 -11.92
CA PHE A 8 1.93 4.58 -12.31
C PHE A 8 2.06 6.08 -12.56
N TYR A 9 2.63 6.84 -11.61
CA TYR A 9 2.76 8.29 -11.75
C TYR A 9 3.74 8.71 -12.85
N GLN A 10 4.75 7.89 -13.14
CA GLN A 10 5.71 8.16 -14.20
C GLN A 10 5.07 7.96 -15.58
N LEU A 11 4.23 6.93 -15.74
CA LEU A 11 3.54 6.61 -16.99
C LEU A 11 2.26 7.43 -17.21
N LEU A 12 1.69 8.01 -16.14
CA LEU A 12 0.42 8.74 -16.19
C LEU A 12 0.36 9.85 -17.27
N PRO A 13 1.41 10.67 -17.50
CA PRO A 13 1.38 11.68 -18.56
C PRO A 13 1.23 11.07 -19.95
N GLU A 14 1.96 9.98 -20.25
CA GLU A 14 1.88 9.28 -21.53
C GLU A 14 0.50 8.63 -21.72
N ILE A 15 -0.03 7.98 -20.68
CA ILE A 15 -1.36 7.35 -20.72
C ILE A 15 -2.44 8.39 -21.02
N LYS A 16 -2.37 9.57 -20.36
CA LYS A 16 -3.30 10.67 -20.63
C LYS A 16 -3.21 11.16 -22.07
N GLN A 17 -1.98 11.31 -22.58
CA GLN A 17 -1.76 11.69 -23.97
C GLN A 17 -2.32 10.64 -24.94
N ALA A 18 -2.08 9.36 -24.69
CA ALA A 18 -2.61 8.26 -25.50
C ALA A 18 -4.14 8.26 -25.57
N ILE A 19 -4.80 8.48 -24.43
CA ILE A 19 -6.26 8.59 -24.33
C ILE A 19 -6.77 9.82 -25.10
N ALA A 20 -6.12 10.98 -24.95
CA ALA A 20 -6.54 12.22 -25.62
C ALA A 20 -6.36 12.18 -27.14
N GLU A 21 -5.36 11.43 -27.63
CA GLU A 21 -5.00 11.37 -29.05
C GLU A 21 -5.70 10.24 -29.83
N CYS A 22 -6.33 9.29 -29.14
CA CYS A 22 -6.94 8.11 -29.77
C CYS A 22 -8.31 8.41 -30.38
N ASP A 23 -8.74 7.57 -31.30
CA ASP A 23 -10.07 7.64 -31.90
C ASP A 23 -11.09 6.84 -31.07
N PHE A 24 -10.65 5.71 -30.49
CA PHE A 24 -11.46 4.91 -29.59
C PHE A 24 -10.58 4.12 -28.61
N ILE A 25 -11.22 3.62 -27.55
CA ILE A 25 -10.60 2.81 -26.52
C ILE A 25 -11.27 1.44 -26.49
N ALA A 26 -10.47 0.38 -26.37
CA ALA A 26 -10.93 -0.94 -25.96
C ALA A 26 -10.48 -1.20 -24.52
N ILE A 27 -11.34 -1.79 -23.71
CA ILE A 27 -11.06 -2.14 -22.31
C ILE A 27 -11.35 -3.62 -22.07
N ASP A 28 -10.61 -4.21 -21.14
CA ASP A 28 -10.85 -5.57 -20.65
C ASP A 28 -10.45 -5.66 -19.17
N GLY A 29 -10.92 -6.66 -18.44
CA GLY A 29 -10.65 -6.81 -17.02
C GLY A 29 -10.48 -8.25 -16.60
N GLU A 30 -9.45 -8.50 -15.79
CA GLU A 30 -9.23 -9.80 -15.16
C GLU A 30 -9.73 -9.76 -13.71
N PHE A 31 -10.52 -10.76 -13.35
CA PHE A 31 -11.16 -10.86 -12.05
C PHE A 31 -10.64 -12.06 -11.27
N THR A 32 -10.66 -11.97 -9.94
CA THR A 32 -10.33 -13.11 -9.06
C THR A 32 -11.36 -14.25 -9.15
N GLY A 33 -12.49 -14.04 -9.80
CA GLY A 33 -13.50 -15.05 -10.08
C GLY A 33 -14.71 -14.47 -10.81
N LEU A 34 -15.64 -15.34 -11.22
CA LEU A 34 -16.77 -14.96 -12.08
C LEU A 34 -18.14 -15.13 -11.42
N HIS A 35 -18.34 -16.12 -10.55
CA HIS A 35 -19.63 -16.36 -9.91
C HIS A 35 -19.49 -17.03 -8.54
N ASN A 36 -20.36 -16.67 -7.60
CA ASN A 36 -20.41 -17.24 -6.25
C ASN A 36 -21.53 -18.30 -6.05
N GLY A 37 -22.20 -18.74 -7.12
CA GLY A 37 -23.08 -19.92 -7.12
C GLY A 37 -24.59 -19.68 -7.27
N THR A 38 -25.08 -18.44 -7.22
CA THR A 38 -26.52 -18.18 -7.49
C THR A 38 -26.80 -18.25 -8.99
N MET A 39 -27.62 -19.20 -9.41
CA MET A 39 -27.95 -19.41 -10.83
C MET A 39 -28.84 -18.28 -11.37
N VAL A 40 -28.42 -17.70 -12.48
CA VAL A 40 -29.23 -16.78 -13.27
C VAL A 40 -30.20 -17.61 -14.12
N SER A 41 -31.47 -17.21 -14.18
CA SER A 41 -32.50 -17.93 -14.92
C SER A 41 -32.70 -17.32 -16.30
N ILE A 42 -32.95 -18.16 -17.31
CA ILE A 42 -33.32 -17.72 -18.66
C ILE A 42 -34.65 -16.97 -18.71
N PHE A 43 -35.47 -17.08 -17.66
CA PHE A 43 -36.76 -16.40 -17.53
C PHE A 43 -36.68 -15.10 -16.71
N ASP A 44 -35.48 -14.71 -16.28
CA ASP A 44 -35.30 -13.46 -15.55
C ASP A 44 -35.59 -12.25 -16.46
N THR A 45 -36.31 -11.27 -15.94
CA THR A 45 -36.33 -9.93 -16.55
C THR A 45 -34.92 -9.30 -16.51
N ALA A 46 -34.66 -8.32 -17.37
CA ALA A 46 -33.36 -7.61 -17.38
C ALA A 46 -32.98 -7.07 -15.99
N ALA A 47 -33.95 -6.58 -15.21
CA ALA A 47 -33.72 -6.09 -13.85
C ALA A 47 -33.34 -7.21 -12.87
N GLN A 48 -34.04 -8.35 -12.90
CA GLN A 48 -33.74 -9.51 -12.06
C GLN A 48 -32.38 -10.12 -12.43
N TYR A 49 -32.09 -10.22 -13.72
CA TYR A 49 -30.81 -10.68 -14.25
C TYR A 49 -29.66 -9.80 -13.71
N TYR A 50 -29.79 -8.47 -13.83
CA TYR A 50 -28.79 -7.54 -13.32
C TYR A 50 -28.60 -7.65 -11.81
N GLN A 51 -29.69 -7.74 -11.04
CA GLN A 51 -29.62 -7.85 -9.58
C GLN A 51 -28.87 -9.12 -9.15
N LYS A 52 -29.18 -10.26 -9.76
CA LYS A 52 -28.49 -11.54 -9.49
C LYS A 52 -27.03 -11.48 -9.90
N LEU A 53 -26.72 -10.97 -11.09
CA LEU A 53 -25.34 -10.84 -11.56
C LEU A 53 -24.53 -9.95 -10.62
N ARG A 54 -25.10 -8.80 -10.24
CA ARG A 54 -24.48 -7.86 -9.31
C ARG A 54 -24.19 -8.51 -7.96
N SER A 55 -25.16 -9.21 -7.36
CA SER A 55 -24.92 -9.87 -6.06
C SER A 55 -23.90 -11.01 -6.17
N ASN A 56 -23.73 -11.60 -7.35
CA ASN A 56 -22.84 -12.75 -7.53
C ASN A 56 -21.40 -12.40 -7.88
N CYS A 57 -21.20 -11.29 -8.60
CA CYS A 57 -19.91 -10.94 -9.16
C CYS A 57 -19.17 -9.86 -8.34
N MET A 58 -19.90 -9.05 -7.57
CA MET A 58 -19.30 -7.91 -6.85
C MET A 58 -18.42 -8.32 -5.65
N ASP A 59 -18.46 -9.59 -5.25
CA ASP A 59 -17.56 -10.13 -4.23
C ASP A 59 -16.15 -10.40 -4.78
N PHE A 60 -15.98 -10.47 -6.11
CA PHE A 60 -14.69 -10.69 -6.75
C PHE A 60 -13.99 -9.37 -7.08
N LEU A 61 -12.67 -9.37 -6.99
CA LEU A 61 -11.86 -8.20 -7.27
C LEU A 61 -11.40 -8.20 -8.73
N MET A 62 -11.51 -7.06 -9.40
CA MET A 62 -10.79 -6.82 -10.66
C MET A 62 -9.32 -6.54 -10.32
N VAL A 63 -8.44 -7.48 -10.67
CA VAL A 63 -7.00 -7.43 -10.34
C VAL A 63 -6.15 -6.87 -11.47
N GLN A 64 -6.67 -6.93 -12.70
CA GLN A 64 -6.07 -6.30 -13.85
C GLN A 64 -7.13 -5.55 -14.65
N PHE A 65 -6.77 -4.35 -15.10
CA PHE A 65 -7.57 -3.56 -16.03
C PHE A 65 -6.73 -3.32 -17.29
N GLY A 66 -7.16 -3.88 -18.41
CA GLY A 66 -6.57 -3.66 -19.73
C GLY A 66 -7.17 -2.43 -20.40
N LEU A 67 -6.33 -1.55 -20.94
CA LEU A 67 -6.73 -0.39 -21.74
C LEU A 67 -5.92 -0.34 -23.02
N CYS A 68 -6.59 -0.29 -24.17
CA CYS A 68 -5.98 -0.14 -25.47
C CYS A 68 -6.52 1.11 -26.16
N ALA A 69 -5.68 2.15 -26.26
CA ALA A 69 -5.98 3.38 -26.98
C ALA A 69 -5.62 3.21 -28.46
N VAL A 70 -6.61 3.25 -29.34
CA VAL A 70 -6.46 2.96 -30.77
C VAL A 70 -6.61 4.23 -31.60
N LYS A 71 -5.69 4.45 -32.54
CA LYS A 71 -5.67 5.60 -33.45
C LYS A 71 -5.44 5.16 -34.89
N TYR A 72 -6.26 5.65 -35.80
CA TYR A 72 -6.10 5.49 -37.22
C TYR A 72 -5.04 6.45 -37.75
N ASN A 73 -4.00 5.91 -38.37
CA ASN A 73 -3.01 6.70 -39.07
C ASN A 73 -3.43 6.84 -40.54
N THR A 74 -3.89 8.04 -40.91
CA THR A 74 -4.37 8.36 -42.27
C THR A 74 -3.29 8.22 -43.33
N GLU A 75 -2.06 8.61 -43.04
CA GLU A 75 -0.94 8.54 -44.00
C GLU A 75 -0.57 7.10 -44.35
N LYS A 76 -0.50 6.23 -43.32
CA LYS A 76 -0.15 4.81 -43.46
C LYS A 76 -1.36 3.92 -43.75
N LYS A 77 -2.58 4.48 -43.69
CA LYS A 77 -3.88 3.78 -43.82
C LYS A 77 -4.01 2.56 -42.89
N LYS A 78 -3.53 2.67 -41.65
CA LYS A 78 -3.49 1.57 -40.68
C LYS A 78 -3.87 2.05 -39.28
N PHE A 79 -4.45 1.17 -38.49
CA PHE A 79 -4.61 1.40 -37.06
C PHE A 79 -3.28 1.20 -36.34
N THR A 80 -3.02 2.07 -35.39
CA THR A 80 -1.95 1.99 -34.40
C THR A 80 -2.59 1.98 -33.02
N TYR A 81 -1.91 1.43 -32.03
CA TYR A 81 -2.45 1.35 -30.68
C TYR A 81 -1.37 1.53 -29.62
N ARG A 82 -1.80 1.94 -28.43
CA ARG A 82 -1.02 1.91 -27.19
C ARG A 82 -1.82 1.13 -26.15
N ALA A 83 -1.27 0.01 -25.68
CA ALA A 83 -1.93 -0.88 -24.73
C ALA A 83 -1.26 -0.83 -23.36
N TYR A 84 -2.07 -0.82 -22.30
CA TYR A 84 -1.68 -0.69 -20.90
C TYR A 84 -2.40 -1.75 -20.06
N ASN A 85 -1.66 -2.48 -19.23
CA ASN A 85 -2.19 -3.44 -18.27
C ASN A 85 -2.00 -2.85 -16.86
N PHE A 86 -3.08 -2.39 -16.25
CA PHE A 86 -3.06 -1.82 -14.91
C PHE A 86 -3.27 -2.93 -13.89
N TYR A 87 -2.32 -3.10 -12.98
CA TYR A 87 -2.46 -4.04 -11.86
C TYR A 87 -3.04 -3.32 -10.66
N THR A 88 -4.24 -3.69 -10.25
CA THR A 88 -5.01 -3.01 -9.21
C THR A 88 -5.14 -3.88 -7.96
N PHE A 89 -4.87 -3.28 -6.80
CA PHE A 89 -5.05 -3.95 -5.51
C PHE A 89 -5.50 -2.93 -4.45
N PRO A 90 -6.54 -3.22 -3.65
CA PRO A 90 -7.08 -2.30 -2.64
C PRO A 90 -6.17 -2.27 -1.40
N LYS A 91 -4.95 -1.77 -1.54
CA LYS A 91 -4.00 -1.61 -0.42
C LYS A 91 -4.56 -0.59 0.58
N PRO A 92 -4.76 -0.94 1.86
CA PRO A 92 -5.23 -0.01 2.86
C PRO A 92 -4.25 1.17 3.00
N MET A 93 -4.77 2.40 2.91
CA MET A 93 -3.94 3.62 3.01
C MET A 93 -3.51 3.90 4.46
N SER A 94 -4.27 3.40 5.45
CA SER A 94 -3.97 3.56 6.87
C SER A 94 -4.55 2.38 7.66
N ARG A 95 -4.15 2.25 8.93
CA ARG A 95 -4.71 1.23 9.85
C ARG A 95 -6.21 1.39 10.13
N TYR A 96 -6.77 2.56 9.88
CA TYR A 96 -8.20 2.85 10.04
C TYR A 96 -8.99 2.72 8.74
N ALA A 97 -8.31 2.46 7.62
CA ALA A 97 -8.98 2.27 6.34
C ALA A 97 -9.78 0.94 6.34
N PRO A 98 -10.90 0.87 5.62
CA PRO A 98 -11.66 -0.37 5.47
C PRO A 98 -10.78 -1.50 4.93
N ASP A 99 -10.84 -2.66 5.57
CA ASP A 99 -10.22 -3.89 5.09
C ASP A 99 -11.10 -4.51 4.00
N CYS A 100 -10.71 -4.30 2.73
CA CYS A 100 -11.45 -4.79 1.59
C CYS A 100 -11.27 -6.31 1.46
N ARG A 101 -12.33 -7.07 1.67
CA ARG A 101 -12.35 -8.53 1.49
C ARG A 101 -13.00 -8.87 0.16
N PHE A 102 -12.37 -9.77 -0.57
CA PHE A 102 -12.84 -10.24 -1.87
C PHE A 102 -12.68 -11.77 -1.96
N LEU A 103 -13.57 -12.40 -2.72
CA LEU A 103 -13.49 -13.82 -3.05
C LEU A 103 -12.45 -14.05 -4.13
N CYS A 104 -11.90 -15.26 -4.15
CA CYS A 104 -11.00 -15.73 -5.19
C CYS A 104 -11.44 -17.15 -5.56
N ILE A 105 -11.56 -17.44 -6.84
CA ILE A 105 -11.63 -18.81 -7.33
C ILE A 105 -10.18 -19.27 -7.47
N PRO A 106 -9.72 -20.23 -6.65
CA PRO A 106 -8.36 -20.72 -6.78
C PRO A 106 -8.20 -21.37 -8.17
N PHE A 107 -7.39 -20.73 -9.01
CA PHE A 107 -6.71 -21.43 -10.11
C PHE A 107 -5.56 -22.31 -9.58
N LEU A 108 -5.17 -22.07 -8.33
CA LEU A 108 -4.15 -22.80 -7.61
C LEU A 108 -4.66 -24.16 -7.18
N THR A 109 -3.78 -25.16 -7.28
CA THR A 109 -4.06 -26.47 -6.74
C THR A 109 -4.08 -26.39 -5.21
N VAL A 110 -4.85 -27.26 -4.54
CA VAL A 110 -4.94 -27.33 -3.06
C VAL A 110 -3.55 -27.27 -2.35
N PRO A 111 -2.48 -27.88 -2.88
CA PRO A 111 -1.13 -27.75 -2.32
C PRO A 111 -0.58 -26.31 -2.28
N ASP A 112 -0.75 -25.55 -3.35
CA ASP A 112 -0.21 -24.19 -3.46
C ASP A 112 -0.93 -23.23 -2.50
N GLU A 113 -2.24 -23.45 -2.30
CA GLU A 113 -3.03 -22.71 -1.33
C GLU A 113 -2.51 -22.91 0.11
N GLN A 114 -2.16 -24.14 0.49
CA GLN A 114 -1.63 -24.45 1.83
C GLN A 114 -0.28 -23.77 2.10
N VAL A 115 0.59 -23.68 1.09
CA VAL A 115 1.88 -22.97 1.22
C VAL A 115 1.63 -21.49 1.54
N LEU A 116 0.78 -20.82 0.77
CA LEU A 116 0.46 -19.41 0.96
C LEU A 116 -0.23 -19.11 2.29
N GLN A 117 -1.16 -19.96 2.73
CA GLN A 117 -1.82 -19.81 4.03
C GLN A 117 -0.81 -19.86 5.19
N ASN A 118 0.17 -20.77 5.11
CA ASN A 118 1.22 -20.88 6.13
C ASN A 118 2.13 -19.64 6.14
N GLU A 119 2.50 -19.11 4.98
CA GLU A 119 3.30 -17.88 4.89
C GLU A 119 2.58 -16.66 5.49
N LEU A 120 1.29 -16.49 5.19
CA LEU A 120 0.48 -15.40 5.74
C LEU A 120 0.36 -15.50 7.26
N LEU A 121 0.11 -16.70 7.79
CA LEU A 121 0.04 -16.94 9.23
C LEU A 121 1.36 -16.60 9.93
N ASN A 122 2.49 -16.93 9.30
CA ASN A 122 3.82 -16.61 9.84
C ASN A 122 4.08 -15.10 9.87
N ARG A 123 3.71 -14.36 8.82
CA ARG A 123 3.82 -12.88 8.83
C ARG A 123 2.94 -12.25 9.91
N TYR A 124 1.72 -12.75 10.10
CA TYR A 124 0.82 -12.25 11.13
C TYR A 124 1.41 -12.46 12.54
N LYS A 125 1.97 -13.64 12.80
CA LYS A 125 2.65 -13.95 14.08
C LYS A 125 3.85 -13.03 14.32
N GLN A 126 4.69 -12.79 13.31
CA GLN A 126 5.81 -11.85 13.43
C GLN A 126 5.34 -10.43 13.79
N ASN A 127 4.27 -9.93 13.17
CA ASN A 127 3.75 -8.60 13.44
C ASN A 127 3.14 -8.48 14.85
N CYS A 128 2.49 -9.53 15.36
CA CYS A 128 1.94 -9.54 16.72
C CYS A 128 3.02 -9.53 17.81
N LEU A 129 4.17 -10.17 17.55
CA LEU A 129 5.29 -10.22 18.49
C LEU A 129 5.99 -8.85 18.64
N GLN A 130 5.93 -8.00 17.62
CA GLN A 130 6.51 -6.65 17.67
C GLN A 130 5.64 -5.64 18.42
N ALA A 131 4.34 -5.91 18.61
CA ALA A 131 3.37 -4.96 19.17
C ALA A 131 3.21 -5.04 20.71
N GLN A 132 3.94 -5.92 21.41
CA GLN A 132 3.78 -6.14 22.85
C GLN A 132 4.95 -5.58 23.65
N THR A 133 4.95 -4.26 23.91
CA THR A 133 5.59 -3.70 25.12
C THR A 133 4.85 -2.43 25.57
N PRO A 134 3.88 -2.53 26.51
CA PRO A 134 3.41 -1.37 27.24
C PRO A 134 4.29 -1.20 28.49
N SER A 135 5.18 -0.21 28.50
CA SER A 135 5.86 0.19 29.73
C SER A 135 5.18 1.43 30.32
N LYS A 136 4.62 1.27 31.53
CA LYS A 136 4.12 2.37 32.37
C LYS A 136 5.28 3.32 32.64
N VAL A 137 5.11 4.60 32.30
CA VAL A 137 6.12 5.64 32.53
C VAL A 137 5.74 6.38 33.82
N SER A 138 6.65 6.34 34.80
CA SER A 138 6.74 7.34 35.87
C SER A 138 7.44 8.58 35.32
N ASP A 139 6.91 9.76 35.61
CA ASP A 139 7.26 11.01 34.90
C ASP A 139 8.67 11.57 35.19
N CYS A 140 9.40 11.08 36.18
CA CYS A 140 10.79 11.49 36.46
C CYS A 140 11.65 10.32 36.95
N ILE A 141 12.63 9.91 36.15
CA ILE A 141 13.67 8.94 36.46
C ILE A 141 14.90 9.71 36.99
N LEU A 142 15.42 9.31 38.15
CA LEU A 142 16.70 9.82 38.64
C LEU A 142 17.83 9.38 37.70
N ILE A 143 18.68 10.32 37.27
CA ILE A 143 19.83 10.05 36.40
C ILE A 143 20.87 9.24 37.20
N PRO A 144 21.18 8.00 36.82
CA PRO A 144 22.21 7.23 37.51
C PRO A 144 23.62 7.80 37.24
N ASP A 145 24.52 7.69 38.21
CA ASP A 145 25.85 8.33 38.16
C ASP A 145 26.68 7.92 36.93
N ASN A 146 26.51 6.69 36.45
CA ASN A 146 27.20 6.16 35.28
C ASN A 146 26.75 6.79 33.95
N HIS A 147 25.59 7.45 33.92
CA HIS A 147 25.03 8.11 32.73
C HIS A 147 24.97 9.64 32.85
N LYS A 148 25.39 10.18 34.00
CA LYS A 148 25.34 11.61 34.29
C LYS A 148 26.19 12.41 33.31
N ALA A 149 27.43 11.97 33.06
CA ALA A 149 28.34 12.63 32.12
C ALA A 149 27.79 12.65 30.68
N ASP A 150 27.16 11.56 30.24
CA ASP A 150 26.57 11.46 28.90
C ASP A 150 25.40 12.44 28.74
N VAL A 151 24.54 12.54 29.76
CA VAL A 151 23.37 13.45 29.76
C VAL A 151 23.83 14.90 29.85
N GLU A 152 24.79 15.23 30.72
CA GLU A 152 25.34 16.58 30.85
C GLU A 152 26.00 17.06 29.55
N THR A 153 26.82 16.21 28.91
CA THR A 153 27.45 16.52 27.62
C THR A 153 26.39 16.78 26.53
N ALA A 154 25.30 16.00 26.52
CA ALA A 154 24.21 16.22 25.57
C ALA A 154 23.47 17.54 25.85
N CYS A 155 23.21 17.88 27.11
CA CYS A 155 22.58 19.13 27.51
C CYS A 155 23.46 20.35 27.20
N GLU A 156 24.78 20.25 27.34
CA GLU A 156 25.73 21.30 26.95
C GLU A 156 25.68 21.58 25.44
N LYS A 157 25.72 20.53 24.61
CA LYS A 157 25.58 20.67 23.15
C LYS A 157 24.25 21.32 22.74
N VAL A 158 23.15 21.00 23.45
CA VAL A 158 21.85 21.64 23.21
C VAL A 158 21.89 23.13 23.59
N LYS A 159 22.57 23.50 24.68
CA LYS A 159 22.74 24.91 25.06
C LYS A 159 23.60 25.68 24.05
N GLU A 160 24.73 25.11 23.63
CA GLU A 160 25.58 25.69 22.58
C GLU A 160 24.79 25.94 21.30
N LEU A 161 23.92 25.00 20.90
CA LEU A 161 23.04 25.17 19.74
C LEU A 161 22.04 26.31 19.93
N LEU A 162 21.40 26.41 21.10
CA LEU A 162 20.44 27.48 21.42
C LEU A 162 21.10 28.87 21.41
N GLU A 163 22.38 28.95 21.77
CA GLU A 163 23.17 30.18 21.75
C GLU A 163 23.75 30.50 20.36
N SER A 164 23.77 29.53 19.44
CA SER A 164 24.21 29.73 18.06
C SER A 164 23.12 30.35 17.18
N GLU A 165 23.45 31.37 16.38
CA GLU A 165 22.50 31.99 15.42
C GLU A 165 22.27 31.14 14.15
N THR A 166 22.95 29.99 14.03
CA THR A 166 22.94 29.15 12.83
C THR A 166 21.92 28.02 12.96
N MET A 167 20.76 28.16 12.30
CA MET A 167 19.61 27.22 12.38
C MET A 167 19.82 25.78 11.84
N SER A 168 21.05 25.33 11.55
CA SER A 168 21.28 24.13 10.72
C SER A 168 22.15 23.04 11.36
N GLU A 169 22.59 23.16 12.60
CA GLU A 169 23.45 22.13 13.20
C GLU A 169 22.62 20.94 13.72
N VAL A 170 22.72 19.81 13.01
CA VAL A 170 22.22 18.51 13.49
C VAL A 170 23.16 18.01 14.58
N ILE A 171 22.73 18.02 15.84
CA ILE A 171 23.49 17.42 16.94
C ILE A 171 23.39 15.90 16.85
N ILE A 172 24.50 15.24 16.53
CA ILE A 172 24.61 13.78 16.61
C ILE A 172 25.10 13.41 18.01
N ALA A 173 24.21 12.82 18.81
CA ALA A 173 24.58 12.26 20.10
C ALA A 173 25.31 10.92 19.87
N GLU A 174 26.64 10.92 20.05
CA GLU A 174 27.45 9.70 19.92
C GLU A 174 27.16 8.73 21.08
N LYS A 175 26.81 7.48 20.76
CA LYS A 175 26.55 6.36 21.70
C LYS A 175 25.45 6.60 22.74
N THR A 176 24.22 6.83 22.29
CA THR A 176 23.04 6.82 23.18
C THR A 176 22.29 5.49 23.09
N ASN A 177 22.11 4.81 24.23
CA ASN A 177 21.16 3.69 24.34
C ASN A 177 19.74 4.24 24.65
N SER A 178 18.71 3.39 24.58
CA SER A 178 17.32 3.81 24.81
C SER A 178 17.08 4.42 26.19
N PHE A 179 17.85 4.02 27.20
CA PHE A 179 17.76 4.57 28.55
C PHE A 179 18.34 5.99 28.63
N VAL A 180 19.54 6.22 28.10
CA VAL A 180 20.15 7.55 28.03
C VAL A 180 19.29 8.52 27.21
N ARG A 181 18.71 8.08 26.10
CA ARG A 181 17.79 8.89 25.30
C ARG A 181 16.56 9.34 26.09
N LYS A 182 16.00 8.44 26.91
CA LYS A 182 14.87 8.78 27.79
C LYS A 182 15.25 9.80 28.85
N LEU A 183 16.45 9.70 29.42
CA LEU A 183 16.96 10.68 30.38
C LEU A 183 17.15 12.05 29.74
N ILE A 184 17.74 12.13 28.54
CA ILE A 184 17.91 13.40 27.81
C ILE A 184 16.55 14.07 27.54
N HIS A 185 15.55 13.32 27.07
CA HIS A 185 14.19 13.83 26.83
C HIS A 185 13.46 14.28 28.09
N GLN A 186 13.87 13.81 29.27
CA GLN A 186 13.29 14.24 30.53
C GLN A 186 13.90 15.57 31.02
N VAL A 187 15.15 15.84 30.65
CA VAL A 187 15.94 16.97 31.15
C VAL A 187 15.95 18.16 30.20
N SER A 188 15.78 17.91 28.88
CA SER A 188 15.70 18.93 27.83
C SER A 188 14.27 19.40 27.62
#